data_AF-A0A455T5H4-F1
#
_entry.id   AF-A0A455T5H4-F1
#
_cell.length_a   1.000
_cell.length_b   1.000
_cell.length_c   1.000
_cell.angle_alpha   90.00
_cell.angle_beta   90.00
_cell.angle_gamma   90.00
#
_symmetry.space_group_name_H-M   'P 1'
#
loop_
_entity.id
_entity.type
_entity.pdbx_description
1 polymer ?
#
loop_
_entity_poly.entity_id
_entity_poly.type
_entity_poly.pdbx_seq_one_letter_code
_entity_poly.pdbx_strand_id
1 'polypeptide(L)'
;MARILALDVGEARIGVAISDASQILASPYTTLEVAGNEARLWETLQRIIDENEAEALVVGLPISLDGQIHQQGRRVLAFVERLKRHIKIPVDLWDERLSTVEAQRLLAEREQEEGRRRSRRGGQQGGQGKKGRNRQGIDALAATLILQQYLNHRHQASEEASQ
;
A
#
# COMPACT_ATOMS: atom_id res chain seq x y z
N MET A 1 -3.53 -8.63 -20.08
CA MET A 1 -2.29 -8.42 -19.30
C MET A 1 -2.73 -8.01 -17.92
N ALA A 2 -2.24 -8.66 -16.86
CA ALA A 2 -2.92 -8.60 -15.58
C ALA A 2 -2.30 -7.61 -14.60
N ARG A 3 -3.15 -6.74 -14.02
CA ARG A 3 -2.75 -5.75 -13.01
C ARG A 3 -3.15 -6.23 -11.62
N ILE A 4 -2.49 -5.69 -10.60
CA ILE A 4 -2.84 -5.89 -9.20
C ILE A 4 -3.34 -4.56 -8.63
N LEU A 5 -4.42 -4.61 -7.87
CA LEU A 5 -4.92 -3.47 -7.12
C LEU A 5 -4.54 -3.61 -5.64
N ALA A 6 -4.35 -2.48 -4.96
CA ALA A 6 -4.22 -2.47 -3.51
C ALA A 6 -5.20 -1.51 -2.85
N LEU A 7 -5.65 -1.88 -1.65
CA LEU A 7 -6.51 -1.08 -0.78
C LEU A 7 -5.83 -0.76 0.54
N ASP A 8 -5.86 0.50 0.93
CA ASP A 8 -5.64 0.96 2.31
C ASP A 8 -6.99 1.29 2.94
N VAL A 9 -7.43 0.49 3.91
CA VAL A 9 -8.79 0.55 4.47
C VAL A 9 -8.79 1.41 5.74
N GLY A 10 -9.11 2.69 5.58
CA GLY A 10 -9.35 3.63 6.67
C GLY A 10 -10.81 3.63 7.15
N GLU A 11 -11.09 4.44 8.18
CA GLU A 11 -12.45 4.49 8.76
C GLU A 11 -13.47 5.18 7.86
N ALA A 12 -13.06 6.26 7.21
CA ALA A 12 -13.93 7.09 6.38
C ALA A 12 -13.65 6.91 4.89
N ARG A 13 -12.45 6.45 4.54
CA ARG A 13 -11.94 6.42 3.16
C ARG A 13 -11.08 5.19 2.92
N ILE A 14 -11.08 4.72 1.68
CA ILE A 14 -10.22 3.65 1.20
C ILE A 14 -9.31 4.22 0.10
N GLY A 15 -8.01 4.21 0.33
CA GLY A 15 -7.04 4.49 -0.71
C GLY A 15 -6.97 3.33 -1.69
N VAL A 16 -6.90 3.61 -2.99
CA VAL A 16 -6.78 2.59 -4.04
C VAL A 16 -5.54 2.88 -4.87
N ALA A 17 -4.71 1.86 -5.06
CA ALA A 17 -3.55 1.89 -5.95
C ALA A 17 -3.62 0.75 -6.97
N ILE A 18 -2.88 0.92 -8.07
CA ILE A 18 -2.84 -0.02 -9.18
C ILE A 18 -1.40 -0.24 -9.64
N SER A 19 -1.08 -1.47 -10.03
CA SER A 19 0.19 -1.80 -10.67
C SER A 19 0.16 -1.47 -12.16
N ASP A 20 1.34 -1.26 -12.73
CA ASP A 20 1.49 -1.36 -14.17
C ASP A 20 1.31 -2.83 -14.64
N ALA A 21 1.22 -3.01 -15.96
CA ALA A 21 1.00 -4.34 -16.55
C ALA A 21 2.18 -5.31 -16.36
N SER A 22 3.38 -4.79 -16.07
CA SER A 22 4.54 -5.61 -15.72
C SER A 22 4.59 -6.00 -14.24
N GLN A 23 3.67 -5.48 -13.42
CA GLN A 23 3.64 -5.68 -11.97
C GLN A 23 4.96 -5.27 -11.30
N ILE A 24 5.62 -4.22 -11.79
CA ILE A 24 6.87 -3.68 -11.25
C ILE A 24 6.59 -2.40 -10.45
N LEU A 25 5.75 -1.52 -10.99
CA LEU A 25 5.52 -0.20 -10.41
C LEU A 25 4.07 -0.06 -9.95
N ALA A 26 3.91 0.43 -8.72
CA ALA A 26 2.62 0.85 -8.19
C ALA A 26 2.38 2.35 -8.42
N SER A 27 1.12 2.72 -8.66
CA SER A 27 0.70 4.11 -8.79
C SER A 27 -0.64 4.37 -8.09
N PRO A 28 -0.86 5.58 -7.56
CA PRO A 28 -2.14 5.92 -6.94
C PRO A 28 -3.24 5.92 -8.01
N TYR A 29 -4.37 5.28 -7.71
CA TYR A 29 -5.49 5.17 -8.64
C TYR A 29 -6.66 6.09 -8.25
N THR A 30 -7.21 5.91 -7.05
CA THR A 30 -8.31 6.76 -6.54
C THR A 30 -8.46 6.66 -5.03
N THR A 31 -9.40 7.40 -4.46
CA THR A 31 -9.85 7.22 -3.07
C THR A 31 -11.36 7.04 -3.06
N LEU A 32 -11.85 6.03 -2.36
CA LEU A 32 -13.27 5.72 -2.19
C LEU A 32 -13.73 6.15 -0.80
N GLU A 33 -14.99 6.57 -0.67
CA GLU A 33 -15.59 6.85 0.64
C GLU A 33 -16.23 5.57 1.21
N VAL A 34 -15.99 5.31 2.50
CA VAL A 34 -16.57 4.17 3.23
C VAL A 34 -17.97 4.52 3.73
N ALA A 35 -18.21 5.79 4.06
CA ALA A 35 -19.48 6.26 4.60
C ALA A 35 -20.57 6.26 3.51
N GLY A 36 -21.72 5.67 3.82
CA GLY A 36 -22.89 5.64 2.94
C GLY A 36 -23.39 4.23 2.67
N ASN A 37 -23.43 3.84 1.39
CA ASN A 37 -23.98 2.57 0.93
C ASN A 37 -22.85 1.58 0.60
N GLU A 38 -22.69 0.56 1.45
CA GLU A 38 -21.67 -0.48 1.28
C GLU A 38 -21.83 -1.26 -0.04
N ALA A 39 -23.07 -1.47 -0.51
CA ALA A 39 -23.30 -2.12 -1.81
C ALA A 39 -22.72 -1.31 -2.98
N ARG A 40 -22.85 0.02 -2.92
CA ARG A 40 -22.26 0.92 -3.93
C ARG A 40 -20.74 0.89 -3.90
N LEU A 41 -20.13 0.72 -2.73
CA LEU A 41 -18.69 0.53 -2.61
C LEU A 41 -18.25 -0.75 -3.33
N TRP A 42 -18.97 -1.85 -3.13
CA TRP A 42 -18.71 -3.12 -3.82
C TRP A 42 -18.86 -3.01 -5.33
N GLU A 43 -19.94 -2.38 -5.81
CA GLU A 43 -20.15 -2.12 -7.24
C GLU A 43 -19.01 -1.27 -7.83
N THR A 44 -18.54 -0.27 -7.09
CA THR A 44 -17.44 0.60 -7.53
C THR A 44 -16.14 -0.17 -7.60
N LEU A 45 -15.82 -0.99 -6.59
CA LEU A 45 -14.62 -1.83 -6.59
C LEU A 45 -14.67 -2.87 -7.72
N GLN A 46 -15.81 -3.54 -7.94
CA GLN A 46 -15.99 -4.49 -9.03
C GLN A 46 -15.77 -3.82 -10.39
N ARG A 47 -16.34 -2.63 -10.59
CA ARG A 47 -16.12 -1.85 -11.81
C ARG A 47 -14.64 -1.51 -12.02
N ILE A 48 -13.92 -1.08 -10.97
CA ILE A 48 -12.48 -0.79 -11.07
C ILE A 48 -11.69 -2.07 -11.43
N ILE A 49 -12.04 -3.21 -10.84
CA ILE A 49 -11.42 -4.50 -11.16
C ILE A 49 -11.61 -4.83 -12.64
N ASP A 50 -12.84 -4.71 -13.14
CA ASP A 50 -13.19 -5.07 -14.53
C ASP A 50 -12.55 -4.10 -15.53
N GLU A 51 -12.63 -2.78 -15.29
CA GLU A 51 -12.05 -1.74 -16.16
C GLU A 51 -10.53 -1.87 -16.31
N ASN A 52 -9.85 -2.38 -15.29
CA ASN A 52 -8.40 -2.46 -15.26
C ASN A 52 -7.85 -3.87 -15.51
N GLU A 53 -8.72 -4.86 -15.73
CA GLU A 53 -8.37 -6.28 -15.84
C GLU A 53 -7.51 -6.74 -14.64
N ALA A 54 -7.91 -6.34 -13.43
CA ALA A 54 -7.16 -6.69 -12.23
C ALA A 54 -7.33 -8.18 -11.89
N GLU A 55 -6.23 -8.90 -11.68
CA GLU A 55 -6.26 -10.33 -11.37
C GLU A 55 -6.22 -10.64 -9.88
N ALA A 56 -5.79 -9.68 -9.07
CA ALA A 56 -5.66 -9.85 -7.63
C ALA A 56 -5.84 -8.52 -6.91
N LEU A 57 -6.26 -8.62 -5.65
CA LEU A 57 -6.40 -7.50 -4.74
C LEU A 57 -5.51 -7.71 -3.52
N VAL A 58 -4.77 -6.69 -3.15
CA VAL A 58 -3.97 -6.65 -1.93
C VAL A 58 -4.63 -5.70 -0.94
N VAL A 59 -4.78 -6.09 0.32
CA VAL A 59 -5.35 -5.23 1.36
C VAL A 59 -4.34 -5.08 2.48
N GLY A 60 -3.96 -3.84 2.78
CA GLY A 60 -3.08 -3.54 3.90
C GLY A 60 -3.71 -4.00 5.22
N LEU A 61 -2.95 -4.78 5.99
CA LEU A 61 -3.34 -5.27 7.30
C LEU A 61 -2.45 -4.61 8.36
N PRO A 62 -3.00 -3.67 9.15
CA PRO A 62 -2.25 -3.05 10.24
C PRO A 62 -2.11 -4.06 11.38
N ILE A 63 -0.89 -4.58 11.54
CA ILE A 63 -0.47 -5.45 12.64
C ILE A 63 0.48 -4.64 13.53
N SER A 64 0.35 -4.75 14.85
CA SER A 64 1.28 -4.10 15.78
C SER A 64 2.65 -4.75 15.77
N LEU A 65 3.67 -4.01 16.23
CA LEU A 65 5.05 -4.50 16.25
C LEU A 65 5.24 -5.81 17.05
N ASP A 66 4.42 -6.04 18.07
CA ASP A 66 4.38 -7.29 18.85
C ASP A 66 3.61 -8.45 18.16
N GLY A 67 3.14 -8.24 16.92
CA GLY A 67 2.43 -9.21 16.12
C GLY A 67 0.94 -9.34 16.40
N GLN A 68 0.38 -8.47 17.24
CA GLN A 68 -1.04 -8.53 17.59
C GLN A 68 -1.93 -7.81 16.57
N ILE A 69 -3.17 -8.29 16.43
CA ILE A 69 -4.19 -7.64 15.61
C ILE A 69 -5.14 -6.88 16.54
N HIS A 70 -4.96 -5.57 16.59
CA HIS A 70 -5.79 -4.66 17.37
C HIS A 70 -7.10 -4.30 16.65
N GLN A 71 -7.83 -3.31 17.18
CA GLN A 71 -9.15 -2.91 16.68
C GLN A 71 -9.16 -2.58 15.19
N GLN A 72 -8.16 -1.84 14.70
CA GLN A 72 -8.07 -1.47 13.29
C GLN A 72 -7.88 -2.70 12.40
N GLY A 73 -6.92 -3.57 12.70
CA GLY A 73 -6.70 -4.80 11.94
C GLY A 73 -7.92 -5.72 11.95
N ARG A 74 -8.64 -5.84 13.07
CA ARG A 74 -9.91 -6.60 13.13
C ARG A 74 -10.98 -6.02 12.21
N ARG A 75 -11.04 -4.69 12.07
CA ARG A 75 -11.97 -4.03 11.13
C ARG A 75 -11.60 -4.30 9.68
N VAL A 76 -10.31 -4.27 9.35
CA VAL A 76 -9.82 -4.64 8.01
C VAL A 76 -10.19 -6.10 7.70
N LEU A 77 -9.92 -7.03 8.62
CA LEU A 77 -10.31 -8.43 8.45
C LEU A 77 -11.81 -8.58 8.22
N ALA A 78 -12.63 -7.94 9.05
CA ALA A 78 -14.08 -7.97 8.88
C ALA A 78 -14.51 -7.36 7.54
N PHE A 79 -13.87 -6.29 7.08
CA PHE A 79 -14.11 -5.69 5.76
C PHE A 79 -13.78 -6.66 4.64
N VAL A 80 -12.62 -7.32 4.69
CA VAL A 80 -12.18 -8.30 3.69
C VAL A 80 -13.14 -9.48 3.61
N GLU A 81 -13.63 -9.98 4.74
CA GLU A 81 -14.63 -11.07 4.76
C GLU A 81 -15.96 -10.68 4.09
N ARG A 82 -16.35 -9.40 4.14
CA ARG A 82 -17.53 -8.91 3.39
C ARG A 82 -17.21 -8.71 1.92
N LEU A 83 -16.04 -8.17 1.62
CA LEU A 83 -15.57 -7.92 0.26
C LEU A 83 -15.47 -9.23 -0.55
N LYS A 84 -14.88 -10.29 0.01
CA LYS A 84 -14.74 -11.61 -0.64
C LYS A 84 -16.07 -12.25 -1.08
N ARG A 85 -17.21 -11.82 -0.52
CA ARG A 85 -18.54 -12.30 -0.96
C ARG A 85 -19.03 -11.62 -2.23
N HIS A 86 -18.42 -10.51 -2.63
CA HIS A 86 -18.83 -9.68 -3.75
C HIS A 86 -17.83 -9.72 -4.91
N ILE A 87 -16.54 -9.90 -4.63
CA ILE A 87 -15.49 -10.01 -5.65
C ILE A 87 -15.00 -11.44 -5.81
N LYS A 88 -14.61 -11.81 -7.04
CA LYS A 88 -14.20 -13.18 -7.40
C LYS A 88 -12.69 -13.36 -7.52
N ILE A 89 -11.93 -12.28 -7.59
CA ILE A 89 -10.47 -12.33 -7.69
C ILE A 89 -9.85 -12.66 -6.33
N PRO A 90 -8.67 -13.30 -6.29
CA PRO A 90 -7.90 -13.50 -5.07
C PRO A 90 -7.71 -12.19 -4.27
N VAL A 91 -7.83 -12.31 -2.95
CA VAL A 91 -7.62 -11.20 -2.00
C VAL A 91 -6.56 -11.59 -0.99
N ASP A 92 -5.41 -10.94 -1.08
CA ASP A 92 -4.27 -11.13 -0.19
C ASP A 92 -4.26 -10.04 0.90
N LEU A 93 -3.93 -10.45 2.12
CA LEU A 93 -3.69 -9.53 3.23
C LEU A 93 -2.19 -9.27 3.33
N TRP A 94 -1.78 -8.00 3.30
CA TRP A 94 -0.38 -7.61 3.37
C TRP A 94 -0.03 -7.05 4.75
N ASP A 95 0.95 -7.68 5.41
CA ASP A 95 1.44 -7.22 6.70
C ASP A 95 2.25 -5.91 6.55
N GLU A 96 1.66 -4.80 6.99
CA GLU A 96 2.26 -3.48 6.87
C GLU A 96 3.54 -3.31 7.72
N ARG A 97 3.83 -4.22 8.67
CA ARG A 97 5.06 -4.17 9.49
C ARG A 97 6.32 -4.40 8.67
N LEU A 98 6.21 -5.13 7.56
CA LEU A 98 7.33 -5.38 6.64
C LEU A 98 7.92 -4.07 6.11
N SER A 99 7.08 -3.02 5.99
CA SER A 99 7.53 -1.67 5.65
C SER A 99 8.52 -1.09 6.65
N THR A 100 8.34 -1.36 7.96
CA THR A 100 9.09 -0.68 9.01
C THR A 100 10.46 -1.30 9.18
N VAL A 101 10.59 -2.63 9.09
CA VAL A 101 11.90 -3.30 9.18
C VAL A 101 12.76 -2.94 7.97
N GLU A 102 12.20 -3.03 6.76
CA GLU A 102 12.92 -2.64 5.54
C GLU A 102 13.15 -1.13 5.46
N ALA A 103 12.21 -0.28 5.90
CA ALA A 103 12.43 1.16 5.97
C ALA A 103 13.47 1.54 7.03
N GLN A 104 13.48 0.91 8.20
CA GLN A 104 14.52 1.12 9.22
C GLN A 104 15.89 0.70 8.70
N ARG A 105 15.97 -0.43 7.99
CA ARG A 105 17.19 -0.87 7.34
C ARG A 105 17.67 0.12 6.27
N LEU A 106 16.80 0.57 5.37
CA LEU A 106 17.12 1.56 4.35
C LEU A 106 17.46 2.94 4.93
N LEU A 107 16.81 3.35 6.02
CA LEU A 107 17.14 4.57 6.76
C LEU A 107 18.51 4.45 7.42
N ALA A 108 18.82 3.32 8.06
CA ALA A 108 20.14 3.06 8.63
C ALA A 108 21.24 3.05 7.56
N GLU A 109 20.99 2.43 6.40
CA GLU A 109 21.90 2.43 5.25
C GLU A 109 22.11 3.86 4.69
N ARG A 110 21.04 4.66 4.59
CA ARG A 110 21.13 6.07 4.17
C ARG A 110 21.80 6.97 5.20
N GLU A 111 21.58 6.78 6.50
CA GLU A 111 22.28 7.53 7.55
C GLU A 111 23.78 7.23 7.54
N GLN A 112 24.18 5.98 7.27
CA GLN A 112 25.58 5.62 7.07
C GLN A 112 26.17 6.29 5.81
N GLU A 113 25.40 6.38 4.73
CA GLU A 113 25.83 7.05 3.50
C GLU A 113 25.89 8.58 3.66
N GLU A 114 24.91 9.18 4.34
CA GLU A 114 24.90 10.59 4.70
C GLU A 114 26.00 10.95 5.69
N GLY A 115 26.31 10.07 6.67
CA GLY A 115 27.47 10.21 7.55
C GLY A 115 28.79 10.20 6.76
N ARG A 116 28.90 9.33 5.74
CA ARG A 116 30.03 9.31 4.77
C ARG A 116 30.07 10.53 3.85
N ARG A 117 28.93 11.15 3.54
CA ARG A 117 28.85 12.37 2.71
C ARG A 117 29.08 13.64 3.52
N ARG A 118 28.63 13.70 4.78
CA ARG A 118 28.83 14.81 5.73
C ARG A 118 30.29 14.91 6.19
N SER A 119 31.00 13.79 6.32
CA SER A 119 32.46 13.77 6.52
C SER A 119 33.26 14.28 5.31
N ARG A 120 32.61 14.53 4.16
CA ARG A 120 33.24 15.06 2.93
C ARG A 120 32.79 16.46 2.52
N ARG A 121 31.70 17.01 3.08
CA ARG A 121 31.18 18.34 2.73
C ARG A 121 30.66 19.05 3.97
N GLY A 122 31.43 20.03 4.45
CA GLY A 122 30.90 21.09 5.30
C GLY A 122 30.02 22.03 4.47
N GLY A 123 28.88 22.44 5.02
CA GLY A 123 28.17 23.65 4.58
C GLY A 123 26.69 23.50 4.18
N GLN A 124 25.85 24.22 4.93
CA GLN A 124 24.62 24.95 4.56
C GLN A 124 23.26 24.25 4.34
N GLN A 125 22.40 24.44 5.35
CA GLN A 125 21.11 25.17 5.39
C GLN A 125 20.00 24.99 4.32
N GLY A 126 18.77 24.90 4.87
CA GLY A 126 17.53 25.48 4.34
C GLY A 126 16.66 24.51 3.53
N GLY A 127 15.33 24.41 3.65
CA GLY A 127 14.33 25.15 4.42
C GLY A 127 12.92 24.72 3.96
N GLN A 128 11.97 24.75 4.90
CA GLN A 128 10.54 25.11 4.79
C GLN A 128 9.64 24.49 3.69
N GLY A 129 8.66 23.69 4.16
CA GLY A 129 7.23 24.02 4.10
C GLY A 129 6.46 23.87 2.78
N LYS A 130 5.38 23.07 2.81
CA LYS A 130 4.12 23.34 2.07
C LYS A 130 2.97 22.49 2.65
N LYS A 131 2.26 23.08 3.60
CA LYS A 131 1.06 22.54 4.28
C LYS A 131 -0.18 22.98 3.48
N GLY A 132 -1.02 22.04 3.02
CA GLY A 132 -2.44 22.35 2.77
C GLY A 132 -3.05 22.23 1.36
N ARG A 133 -2.64 21.30 0.48
CA ARG A 133 -3.40 20.95 -0.74
C ARG A 133 -3.25 19.44 -1.01
N ASN A 134 -4.34 18.74 -1.35
CA ASN A 134 -4.46 17.28 -1.61
C ASN A 134 -4.56 16.34 -0.39
N ARG A 135 -5.69 16.33 0.34
CA ARG A 135 -6.02 15.17 1.21
C ARG A 135 -6.51 13.96 0.42
N GLN A 136 -7.14 14.14 -0.75
CA GLN A 136 -7.57 13.04 -1.64
C GLN A 136 -6.39 12.28 -2.27
N GLY A 137 -5.24 12.94 -2.43
CA GLY A 137 -4.03 12.28 -2.92
C GLY A 137 -3.31 11.46 -1.84
N ILE A 138 -3.46 11.80 -0.56
CA ILE A 138 -2.64 11.22 0.52
C ILE A 138 -3.03 9.76 0.80
N ASP A 139 -4.32 9.43 0.84
CA ASP A 139 -4.72 8.05 1.18
C ASP A 139 -4.40 7.07 0.04
N ALA A 140 -4.50 7.51 -1.22
CA ALA A 140 -4.04 6.73 -2.35
C ALA A 140 -2.51 6.48 -2.32
N LEU A 141 -1.71 7.35 -1.68
CA LEU A 141 -0.27 7.11 -1.50
C LEU A 141 0.00 5.96 -0.52
N ALA A 142 -0.79 5.81 0.55
CA ALA A 142 -0.64 4.69 1.47
C ALA A 142 -0.90 3.35 0.76
N ALA A 143 -1.99 3.26 0.00
CA ALA A 143 -2.27 2.09 -0.85
C ALA A 143 -1.16 1.83 -1.88
N THR A 144 -0.53 2.89 -2.41
CA THR A 144 0.59 2.76 -3.36
C THR A 144 1.82 2.14 -2.69
N LEU A 145 2.12 2.55 -1.45
CA LEU A 145 3.24 1.99 -0.69
C LEU A 145 3.01 0.51 -0.35
N ILE A 146 1.79 0.16 0.08
CA ILE A 146 1.38 -1.24 0.32
C ILE A 146 1.61 -2.07 -0.95
N LEU A 147 1.12 -1.60 -2.10
CA LEU A 147 1.26 -2.33 -3.35
C LEU A 147 2.71 -2.47 -3.78
N GLN A 148 3.50 -1.39 -3.69
CA GLN A 148 4.90 -1.44 -4.10
C GLN A 148 5.69 -2.44 -3.26
N GLN A 149 5.42 -2.51 -1.96
CA GLN A 149 6.08 -3.47 -1.06
C GLN A 149 5.68 -4.91 -1.36
N TYR A 150 4.38 -5.15 -1.59
CA TYR A 150 3.89 -6.46 -1.99
C TYR A 150 4.55 -6.94 -3.29
N LEU A 151 4.62 -6.08 -4.31
CA LEU A 151 5.25 -6.39 -5.59
C LEU A 151 6.75 -6.70 -5.42
N ASN A 152 7.48 -5.87 -4.67
CA ASN A 152 8.89 -6.08 -4.41
C ASN A 152 9.15 -7.43 -3.72
N HIS A 153 8.36 -7.77 -2.70
CA HIS A 153 8.49 -9.03 -1.99
C HIS A 153 8.20 -10.23 -2.89
N ARG A 154 7.17 -10.14 -3.74
CA ARG A 154 6.82 -11.19 -4.70
C ARG A 154 7.92 -11.42 -5.74
N HIS A 155 8.61 -10.37 -6.19
CA HIS A 155 9.77 -10.50 -7.09
C HIS A 155 10.98 -11.10 -6.39
N GLN A 156 11.30 -10.69 -5.16
CA GLN A 156 12.41 -11.30 -4.40
C GLN A 156 12.19 -12.79 -4.15
N ALA A 157 10.97 -13.19 -3.77
CA ALA A 157 10.63 -14.59 -3.55
C ALA A 157 10.72 -15.44 -4.84
N SER A 158 10.42 -14.87 -6.01
CA SER A 158 10.53 -15.60 -7.28
C SER A 158 11.98 -15.72 -7.76
N GLU A 159 12.82 -14.71 -7.52
CA GLU A 159 14.25 -14.75 -7.78
C GLU A 159 14.97 -15.78 -6.89
N GLU A 160 14.65 -15.83 -5.60
CA GLU A 160 15.22 -16.80 -4.66
C GLU A 160 14.80 -18.25 -4.98
N ALA A 161 13.56 -18.47 -5.41
CA ALA A 161 13.06 -19.80 -5.79
C ALA A 161 13.65 -20.33 -7.11
N SER A 162 14.27 -19.45 -7.91
CA SER A 162 14.87 -19.80 -9.20
C SER A 162 16.38 -20.10 -9.13
N GLN A 163 17.00 -19.95 -7.94
CA GLN A 163 18.41 -20.26 -7.66
C GLN A 163 18.55 -21.64 -7.01
#